data_AF-A0A0F9N986-F1
#
_entry.id   AF-A0A0F9N986-F1
#
_cell.length_a   1.000
_cell.length_b   1.000
_cell.length_c   1.000
_cell.angle_alpha   90.00
_cell.angle_beta   90.00
_cell.angle_gamma   90.00
#
_symmetry.space_group_name_H-M   'P 1'
#
loop_
_entity.id
_entity.type
_entity.pdbx_description
1 polymer ?
#
loop_
_entity_poly.entity_id
_entity_poly.type
_entity_poly.pdbx_seq_one_letter_code
_entity_poly.pdbx_strand_id
1 'polypeptide(L)'
;MRTELKNEYCIFCNKPLEGNNRSKEHIIPQCMGGILWSEDLICKDCNSKFGSEFDEMLIKRFRWIMYPLSLYNDQIKLKDWIGEHNGLKYLFTKNGIRPKDPRPIYDENGNMKGMVYPSEFAFRKHLKRKKKKDPTIDIQKTIDYSVKKVKEIQGQFKFVSEPVGEKDFRCCSKILETLMGMMKSFLFLLEDYRLDIRETRD
;
A
#
# COMPACT_ATOMS: atom_id res chain seq x y z
N MET A 1 -3.30 -10.09 -37.39
CA MET A 1 -2.03 -10.23 -36.66
C MET A 1 -1.92 -9.01 -35.76
N ARG A 2 -1.90 -9.15 -34.42
CA ARG A 2 -1.70 -7.98 -33.54
C ARG A 2 -0.22 -7.58 -33.66
N THR A 3 0.07 -6.52 -34.37
CA THR A 3 1.40 -5.91 -34.40
C THR A 3 1.59 -5.24 -33.05
N GLU A 4 2.21 -5.92 -32.09
CA GLU A 4 2.59 -5.28 -30.82
C GLU A 4 3.76 -4.34 -31.10
N LEU A 5 3.48 -3.02 -31.12
CA LEU A 5 4.51 -1.99 -31.20
C LEU A 5 5.37 -2.04 -29.93
N LYS A 6 6.53 -2.69 -30.06
CA LYS A 6 7.57 -2.70 -29.03
C LYS A 6 8.38 -1.43 -29.14
N ASN A 7 8.64 -0.73 -28.04
CA ASN A 7 9.66 0.31 -28.11
C ASN A 7 11.01 -0.33 -28.36
N GLU A 8 11.78 0.29 -29.26
CA GLU A 8 13.16 -0.07 -29.54
C GLU A 8 14.12 0.51 -28.50
N TYR A 9 13.70 1.58 -27.80
CA TYR A 9 14.51 2.30 -26.83
C TYR A 9 13.79 2.45 -25.49
N CYS A 10 14.56 2.46 -24.40
CA CYS A 10 14.05 2.69 -23.06
C CYS A 10 13.50 4.12 -22.93
N ILE A 11 12.26 4.27 -22.48
CA ILE A 11 11.61 5.59 -22.38
C ILE A 11 12.27 6.56 -21.38
N PHE A 12 13.15 6.06 -20.50
CA PHE A 12 13.81 6.86 -19.45
C PHE A 12 15.27 7.24 -19.75
N CYS A 13 16.02 6.34 -20.40
CA CYS A 13 17.45 6.55 -20.64
C CYS A 13 17.84 6.46 -22.12
N ASN A 14 16.86 6.21 -23.00
CA ASN A 14 17.04 6.08 -24.44
C ASN A 14 18.08 5.03 -24.86
N LYS A 15 18.43 4.08 -23.99
CA LYS A 15 19.26 2.92 -24.35
C LYS A 15 18.44 1.91 -25.15
N PRO A 16 19.02 1.21 -26.14
CA PRO A 16 18.33 0.17 -26.89
C PRO A 16 17.77 -0.95 -25.99
N LEU A 17 16.55 -1.38 -26.28
CA LEU A 17 15.87 -2.52 -25.66
C LEU A 17 16.10 -3.78 -26.48
N GLU A 18 17.32 -4.29 -26.44
CA GLU A 18 17.72 -5.47 -27.20
C GLU A 18 18.04 -6.67 -26.30
N GLY A 19 17.77 -7.88 -26.81
CA GLY A 19 18.04 -9.15 -26.14
C GLY A 19 17.55 -9.17 -24.69
N ASN A 20 18.49 -9.41 -23.77
CA ASN A 20 18.21 -9.54 -22.33
C ASN A 20 18.14 -8.19 -21.59
N ASN A 21 18.18 -7.04 -22.25
CA ASN A 21 18.10 -5.72 -21.59
C ASN A 21 16.66 -5.30 -21.26
N ARG A 22 15.65 -5.92 -21.88
CA ARG A 22 14.23 -5.69 -21.56
C ARG A 22 13.91 -6.10 -20.13
N SER A 23 13.00 -5.35 -19.51
CA SER A 23 12.59 -5.60 -18.14
C SER A 23 11.08 -5.47 -18.00
N LYS A 24 10.48 -6.44 -17.32
CA LYS A 24 9.08 -6.39 -16.91
C LYS A 24 8.92 -5.31 -15.85
N GLU A 25 8.18 -4.26 -16.18
CA GLU A 25 7.92 -3.16 -15.28
C GLU A 25 6.42 -2.91 -15.13
N HIS A 26 6.00 -2.61 -13.90
CA HIS A 26 4.62 -2.24 -13.60
C HIS A 26 4.36 -0.76 -13.92
N ILE A 27 3.25 -0.47 -14.59
CA ILE A 27 2.89 0.91 -14.98
C ILE A 27 2.65 1.75 -13.73
N ILE A 28 1.66 1.32 -12.93
CA ILE A 28 1.53 1.71 -11.53
C ILE A 28 2.41 0.76 -10.73
N PRO A 29 3.36 1.25 -9.91
CA PRO A 29 4.22 0.40 -9.09
C PRO A 29 3.44 -0.67 -8.33
N GLN A 30 4.01 -1.89 -8.31
CA GLN A 30 3.39 -3.03 -7.65
C GLN A 30 3.16 -2.78 -6.16
N CYS A 31 4.00 -1.93 -5.54
CA CYS A 31 3.82 -1.46 -4.16
C CYS A 31 2.50 -0.74 -3.89
N MET A 32 1.91 -0.11 -4.90
CA MET A 32 0.61 0.55 -4.80
C MET A 32 -0.54 -0.31 -5.33
N GLY A 33 -0.31 -1.61 -5.54
CA GLY A 33 -1.33 -2.53 -6.06
C GLY A 33 -1.47 -2.53 -7.58
N GLY A 34 -0.50 -1.98 -8.33
CA GLY A 34 -0.56 -1.98 -9.78
C GLY A 34 -0.44 -3.37 -10.40
N ILE A 35 -1.41 -3.74 -11.23
CA ILE A 35 -1.48 -5.05 -11.90
C ILE A 35 -1.05 -5.02 -13.37
N LEU A 36 -1.09 -3.84 -14.00
CA LEU A 36 -0.71 -3.65 -15.39
C LEU A 36 0.80 -3.52 -15.51
N TRP A 37 1.40 -4.23 -16.46
CA TRP A 37 2.83 -4.27 -16.68
C TRP A 37 3.16 -4.26 -18.17
N SER A 38 4.41 -3.94 -18.51
CA SER A 38 4.97 -4.04 -19.86
C SER A 38 6.42 -4.51 -19.79
N GLU A 39 6.84 -5.30 -20.76
CA GLU A 39 8.23 -5.73 -20.96
C GLU A 39 8.98 -4.86 -22.00
N ASP A 40 8.25 -3.95 -22.65
CA ASP A 40 8.72 -3.25 -23.84
C ASP A 40 8.99 -1.76 -23.63
N LEU A 41 8.88 -1.26 -22.39
CA LEU A 41 9.05 0.18 -22.11
C LEU A 41 10.44 0.53 -21.56
N ILE A 42 11.05 -0.36 -20.76
CA ILE A 42 12.15 0.04 -19.87
C ILE A 42 13.26 -1.01 -19.85
N CYS A 43 14.51 -0.55 -19.66
CA CYS A 43 15.67 -1.42 -19.51
C CYS A 43 15.85 -1.89 -18.05
N LYS A 44 16.60 -2.98 -17.85
CA LYS A 44 16.89 -3.55 -16.52
C LYS A 44 17.52 -2.54 -15.56
N ASP A 45 18.48 -1.74 -16.04
CA ASP A 45 19.15 -0.72 -15.21
C ASP A 45 18.16 0.29 -14.61
N CYS A 46 17.28 0.83 -15.46
CA CYS A 46 16.24 1.75 -15.03
C CYS A 46 15.28 1.06 -14.06
N ASN A 47 14.87 -0.18 -14.34
CA ASN A 47 13.93 -0.91 -13.51
C ASN A 47 14.48 -1.15 -12.10
N SER A 48 15.72 -1.63 -12.00
CA SER A 48 16.39 -1.87 -10.73
C SER A 48 16.56 -0.58 -9.91
N LYS A 49 16.83 0.56 -10.56
CA LYS A 49 16.90 1.86 -9.89
C LYS A 49 15.54 2.30 -9.36
N PHE A 50 14.47 2.10 -10.13
CA PHE A 50 13.12 2.48 -9.71
C PHE A 50 12.59 1.62 -8.57
N GLY A 51 12.77 0.30 -8.63
CA GLY A 51 12.33 -0.60 -7.56
C GLY A 51 13.01 -0.32 -6.22
N SER A 52 14.27 0.12 -6.23
CA SER A 52 14.99 0.47 -5.00
C SER A 52 14.68 1.89 -4.49
N GLU A 53 14.49 2.87 -5.38
CA GLU A 53 14.29 4.27 -4.97
C GLU A 53 12.81 4.63 -4.79
N PHE A 54 11.93 4.21 -5.68
CA PHE A 54 10.56 4.73 -5.78
C PHE A 54 9.57 3.96 -4.93
N ASP A 55 9.67 2.63 -4.87
CA ASP A 55 8.75 1.82 -4.06
C ASP A 55 8.84 2.17 -2.57
N GLU A 56 10.05 2.36 -2.04
CA GLU A 56 10.23 2.75 -0.64
C GLU A 56 9.63 4.14 -0.35
N MET A 57 9.83 5.10 -1.26
CA MET A 57 9.29 6.45 -1.12
C MET A 57 7.77 6.47 -1.20
N LEU A 58 7.18 5.78 -2.17
CA LEU A 58 5.72 5.68 -2.31
C LEU A 58 5.09 5.01 -1.09
N ILE A 59 5.66 3.91 -0.61
CA ILE A 59 5.20 3.25 0.63
C ILE A 59 5.30 4.22 1.80
N LYS A 60 6.43 4.89 2.00
CA LYS A 60 6.61 5.83 3.11
C LYS A 60 5.57 6.95 3.08
N ARG A 61 5.30 7.49 1.89
CA ARG A 61 4.37 8.60 1.64
C ARG A 61 2.91 8.21 1.87
N PHE A 62 2.50 7.06 1.35
CA PHE A 62 1.10 6.66 1.27
C PHE A 62 0.69 5.59 2.29
N ARG A 63 1.59 5.05 3.12
CA ARG A 63 1.29 3.98 4.10
C ARG A 63 0.04 4.22 4.96
N TRP A 64 -0.30 5.48 5.26
CA TRP A 64 -1.46 5.83 6.09
C TRP A 64 -2.81 5.58 5.39
N ILE A 65 -2.86 5.58 4.04
CA ILE A 65 -4.04 5.18 3.25
C ILE A 65 -3.98 3.76 2.71
N MET A 66 -2.79 3.16 2.61
CA MET A 66 -2.63 1.85 1.96
C MET A 66 -3.45 0.75 2.64
N TYR A 67 -3.38 0.62 3.96
CA TYR A 67 -4.20 -0.38 4.66
C TYR A 67 -5.70 -0.08 4.63
N PRO A 68 -6.18 1.14 4.97
CA PRO A 68 -7.62 1.45 4.93
C PRO A 68 -8.29 1.22 3.58
N LEU A 69 -7.57 1.48 2.48
CA LEU A 69 -8.10 1.37 1.12
C LEU A 69 -7.68 0.08 0.40
N SER A 70 -6.97 -0.82 1.10
CA SER A 70 -6.40 -2.03 0.51
C SER A 70 -5.55 -1.76 -0.75
N LEU A 71 -4.84 -0.63 -0.78
CA LEU A 71 -3.98 -0.21 -1.89
C LEU A 71 -2.56 -0.80 -1.74
N TYR A 72 -2.46 -2.12 -1.79
CA TYR A 72 -1.18 -2.82 -1.70
C TYR A 72 -1.26 -4.24 -2.30
N ASN A 73 -0.10 -4.84 -2.55
CA ASN A 73 0.02 -6.26 -2.88
C ASN A 73 0.43 -7.06 -1.63
N ASP A 74 -0.17 -8.23 -1.41
CA ASP A 74 0.13 -9.15 -0.31
C ASP A 74 1.60 -9.63 -0.27
N GLN A 75 2.31 -9.56 -1.40
CA GLN A 75 3.75 -9.87 -1.46
C GLN A 75 4.61 -8.82 -0.76
N ILE A 76 4.07 -7.64 -0.47
CA ILE A 76 4.82 -6.51 0.08
C ILE A 76 4.55 -6.37 1.58
N LYS A 77 5.63 -6.38 2.35
CA LYS A 77 5.58 -6.18 3.80
C LYS A 77 5.50 -4.70 4.12
N LEU A 78 4.28 -4.17 4.17
CA LEU A 78 4.00 -2.86 4.74
C LEU A 78 4.25 -2.84 6.25
N LYS A 79 4.79 -1.72 6.75
CA LYS A 79 4.90 -1.48 8.19
C LYS A 79 3.58 -0.93 8.71
N ASP A 80 3.15 -1.43 9.87
CA ASP A 80 2.01 -0.87 10.60
C ASP A 80 2.20 0.64 10.81
N TRP A 81 1.13 1.39 10.60
CA TRP A 81 1.10 2.84 10.81
C TRP A 81 0.34 3.19 12.09
N ILE A 82 0.75 4.26 12.78
CA ILE A 82 0.11 4.72 14.00
C ILE A 82 -0.57 6.05 13.72
N GLY A 83 -1.89 6.07 13.84
CA GLY A 83 -2.70 7.28 13.79
C GLY A 83 -3.21 7.66 15.16
N GLU A 84 -3.51 8.94 15.37
CA GLU A 84 -4.14 9.43 16.58
C GLU A 84 -5.54 9.97 16.28
N HIS A 85 -6.49 9.64 17.15
CA HIS A 85 -7.86 10.13 17.09
C HIS A 85 -8.44 10.24 18.50
N ASN A 86 -8.96 11.42 18.86
CA ASN A 86 -9.49 11.73 20.20
C ASN A 86 -8.54 11.37 21.35
N GLY A 87 -7.24 11.66 21.19
CA GLY A 87 -6.19 11.35 22.17
C GLY A 87 -5.85 9.86 22.29
N LEU A 88 -6.45 9.00 21.47
CA LEU A 88 -6.15 7.57 21.42
C LEU A 88 -5.29 7.24 20.21
N LYS A 89 -4.29 6.39 20.42
CA LYS A 89 -3.45 5.86 19.36
C LYS A 89 -4.10 4.61 18.76
N TYR A 90 -4.12 4.54 17.44
CA TYR A 90 -4.63 3.45 16.65
C TYR A 90 -3.53 2.87 15.77
N LEU A 91 -3.51 1.55 15.67
CA LEU A 91 -2.65 0.81 14.77
C LEU A 91 -3.44 0.46 13.50
N PHE A 92 -2.90 0.85 12.36
CA PHE A 92 -3.41 0.56 11.04
C PHE A 92 -2.63 -0.64 10.50
N THR A 93 -3.33 -1.74 10.27
CA THR A 93 -2.75 -3.02 9.86
C THR A 93 -3.52 -3.58 8.68
N LYS A 94 -2.98 -4.61 8.01
CA LYS A 94 -3.70 -5.36 6.96
C LYS A 94 -5.02 -5.98 7.42
N ASN A 95 -5.18 -6.20 8.73
CA ASN A 95 -6.39 -6.78 9.32
C ASN A 95 -7.37 -5.70 9.81
N GLY A 96 -7.15 -4.45 9.42
CA GLY A 96 -7.95 -3.30 9.83
C GLY A 96 -7.31 -2.44 10.93
N ILE A 97 -8.11 -1.49 11.41
CA ILE A 97 -7.71 -0.47 12.39
C ILE A 97 -8.12 -0.93 13.79
N ARG A 98 -7.19 -0.85 14.75
CA ARG A 98 -7.46 -1.19 16.16
C ARG A 98 -6.77 -0.22 17.12
N PRO A 99 -7.26 -0.06 18.36
CA PRO A 99 -6.50 0.66 19.38
C PRO A 99 -5.09 0.09 19.53
N LYS A 100 -4.09 0.94 19.80
CA LYS A 100 -2.72 0.50 20.02
C LYS A 100 -2.54 -0.03 21.44
N ASP A 101 -3.09 0.70 22.41
CA ASP A 101 -2.81 0.50 23.83
C ASP A 101 -4.07 0.09 24.60
N PRO A 102 -3.94 -0.71 25.68
CA PRO A 102 -5.04 -0.93 26.62
C PRO A 102 -5.46 0.38 27.28
N ARG A 103 -6.76 0.52 27.57
CA ARG A 103 -7.31 1.72 28.22
C ARG A 103 -8.39 1.39 29.24
N PRO A 104 -8.56 2.22 30.28
CA PRO A 104 -9.69 2.08 31.20
C PRO A 104 -11.00 2.44 30.50
N ILE A 105 -12.09 1.87 31.02
CA ILE A 105 -13.46 2.31 30.76
C ILE A 105 -14.07 2.81 32.06
N TYR A 106 -14.83 3.89 31.97
CA TYR A 106 -15.46 4.55 33.10
C TYR A 106 -16.98 4.40 33.01
N ASP A 107 -17.67 4.41 34.14
CA ASP A 107 -19.12 4.55 34.22
C ASP A 107 -19.56 6.02 34.09
N GLU A 108 -20.87 6.28 34.14
CA GLU A 108 -21.46 7.62 34.02
C GLU A 108 -21.04 8.56 35.16
N ASN A 109 -20.61 8.00 36.30
CA ASN A 109 -20.14 8.73 37.47
C ASN A 109 -18.61 8.92 37.47
N GLY A 110 -17.91 8.47 36.42
CA GLY A 110 -16.46 8.56 36.31
C GLY A 110 -15.67 7.49 37.07
N ASN A 111 -16.33 6.48 37.64
CA ASN A 111 -15.63 5.37 38.30
C ASN A 111 -15.10 4.37 37.27
N MET A 112 -13.90 3.83 37.50
CA MET A 112 -13.32 2.83 36.60
C MET A 112 -14.13 1.53 36.65
N LYS A 113 -14.82 1.22 35.54
CA LYS A 113 -15.62 0.00 35.38
C LYS A 113 -14.77 -1.20 34.90
N GLY A 114 -13.62 -0.94 34.29
CA GLY A 114 -12.75 -2.00 33.79
C GLY A 114 -11.70 -1.54 32.79
N MET A 115 -11.16 -2.49 32.02
CA MET A 115 -10.11 -2.27 31.03
C MET A 115 -10.51 -2.87 29.67
N VAL A 116 -10.19 -2.16 28.60
CA VAL A 116 -10.31 -2.62 27.21
C VAL A 116 -8.91 -2.90 26.67
N TYR A 117 -8.74 -4.04 26.02
CA TYR A 117 -7.49 -4.45 25.40
C TYR A 117 -7.63 -4.47 23.87
N PRO A 118 -6.55 -4.16 23.13
CA PRO A 118 -6.58 -4.08 21.67
C PRO A 118 -6.67 -5.44 20.98
N SER A 119 -6.32 -6.52 21.68
CA SER A 119 -6.43 -7.89 21.19
C SER A 119 -6.45 -8.87 22.34
N GLU A 120 -6.94 -10.09 22.08
CA GLU A 120 -6.86 -11.20 23.03
C GLU A 120 -5.41 -11.52 23.41
N PHE A 121 -4.46 -11.37 22.47
CA PHE A 121 -3.03 -11.54 22.75
C PHE A 121 -2.53 -10.52 23.79
N ALA A 122 -2.88 -9.24 23.64
CA ALA A 122 -2.52 -8.20 24.60
C ALA A 122 -3.15 -8.46 25.98
N PHE A 123 -4.40 -8.92 26.00
CA PHE A 123 -5.10 -9.27 27.23
C PHE A 123 -4.46 -10.48 27.93
N ARG A 124 -4.18 -11.56 27.20
CA ARG A 124 -3.44 -12.74 27.69
C ARG A 124 -2.08 -12.34 28.28
N LYS A 125 -1.34 -11.45 27.61
CA LYS A 125 -0.05 -10.94 28.11
C LYS A 125 -0.21 -10.18 29.43
N HIS A 126 -1.26 -9.38 29.57
CA HIS A 126 -1.58 -8.69 30.82
C HIS A 126 -1.95 -9.68 31.94
N LEU A 127 -2.83 -10.65 31.67
CA LEU A 127 -3.24 -11.67 32.63
C LEU A 127 -2.06 -12.53 33.10
N LYS A 128 -1.15 -12.93 32.20
CA LYS A 128 0.10 -13.63 32.56
C LYS A 128 0.95 -12.83 33.54
N ARG A 129 1.03 -11.50 33.38
CA ARG A 129 1.75 -10.63 34.32
C ARG A 129 1.04 -10.50 35.65
N LYS A 130 -0.29 -10.40 35.66
CA LYS A 130 -1.09 -10.38 36.90
C LYS A 130 -1.02 -11.71 37.65
N LYS A 131 -1.06 -12.84 36.95
CA LYS A 131 -0.97 -14.18 37.55
C LYS A 131 0.32 -14.39 38.35
N LYS A 132 1.42 -13.73 37.96
CA LYS A 132 2.67 -13.73 38.75
C LYS A 132 2.49 -13.12 40.15
N LYS A 133 1.56 -12.16 40.30
CA LYS A 133 1.25 -11.50 41.57
C LYS A 133 0.09 -12.17 42.30
N ASP A 134 -0.85 -12.73 41.55
CA ASP A 134 -2.01 -13.44 42.06
C ASP A 134 -2.19 -14.78 41.31
N PRO A 135 -1.65 -15.89 41.84
CA PRO A 135 -1.69 -17.19 41.18
C PRO A 135 -3.10 -17.76 40.96
N THR A 136 -4.11 -17.25 41.68
CA THR A 136 -5.50 -17.73 41.61
C THR A 136 -6.19 -17.37 40.28
N ILE A 137 -5.61 -16.45 39.51
CA ILE A 137 -6.15 -16.01 38.22
C ILE A 137 -6.12 -17.17 37.21
N ASP A 138 -7.32 -17.63 36.82
CA ASP A 138 -7.52 -18.48 35.65
C ASP A 138 -7.61 -17.63 34.38
N ILE A 139 -6.56 -17.72 33.55
CA ILE A 139 -6.44 -16.92 32.33
C ILE A 139 -7.51 -17.28 31.30
N GLN A 140 -7.80 -18.57 31.11
CA GLN A 140 -8.70 -19.00 30.05
C GLN A 140 -10.13 -18.65 30.43
N LYS A 141 -10.54 -18.98 31.66
CA LYS A 141 -11.84 -18.60 32.21
C LYS A 141 -12.07 -17.09 32.15
N THR A 142 -11.07 -16.28 32.48
CA THR A 142 -11.17 -14.81 32.40
C THR A 142 -11.39 -14.30 30.97
N ILE A 143 -10.79 -14.96 29.97
CA ILE A 143 -10.98 -14.60 28.56
C ILE A 143 -12.35 -15.03 28.06
N ASP A 144 -12.82 -16.20 28.47
CA ASP A 144 -14.13 -16.72 28.07
C ASP A 144 -15.27 -15.84 28.62
N TYR A 145 -15.11 -15.26 29.81
CA TYR A 145 -16.04 -14.27 30.35
C TYR A 145 -15.88 -12.86 29.76
N SER A 146 -14.87 -12.61 28.93
CA SER A 146 -14.66 -11.28 28.34
C SER A 146 -15.54 -11.05 27.11
N VAL A 147 -16.03 -9.82 26.95
CA VAL A 147 -16.91 -9.47 25.82
C VAL A 147 -16.07 -8.83 24.70
N LYS A 148 -16.12 -9.44 23.51
CA LYS A 148 -15.56 -8.85 22.29
C LYS A 148 -16.54 -7.82 21.74
N LYS A 149 -16.09 -6.57 21.58
CA LYS A 149 -16.89 -5.48 21.01
C LYS A 149 -16.19 -4.91 19.78
N VAL A 150 -16.92 -4.82 18.68
CA VAL A 150 -16.54 -4.00 17.52
C VAL A 150 -17.11 -2.61 17.77
N LYS A 151 -16.30 -1.57 17.59
CA LYS A 151 -16.74 -0.19 17.72
C LYS A 151 -16.43 0.54 16.41
N GLU A 152 -17.45 1.19 15.86
CA GLU A 152 -17.26 2.11 14.76
C GLU A 152 -16.47 3.34 15.23
N ILE A 153 -15.48 3.73 14.43
CA ILE A 153 -14.70 4.94 14.68
C ILE A 153 -15.38 6.06 13.91
N GLN A 154 -16.05 6.95 14.64
CA GLN A 154 -16.69 8.12 14.06
C GLN A 154 -15.72 9.30 13.99
N GLY A 155 -15.90 10.14 12.98
CA GLY A 155 -15.09 11.34 12.77
C GLY A 155 -13.84 11.09 11.93
N GLN A 156 -12.98 12.10 11.85
CA GLN A 156 -11.82 12.11 10.97
C GLN A 156 -10.53 11.83 11.74
N PHE A 157 -9.64 11.05 11.12
CA PHE A 157 -8.25 10.99 11.53
C PHE A 157 -7.52 12.21 10.97
N LYS A 158 -6.67 12.84 11.81
CA LYS A 158 -5.77 13.87 11.33
C LYS A 158 -4.50 13.22 10.81
N PHE A 159 -4.21 13.44 9.54
CA PHE A 159 -2.99 12.97 8.90
C PHE A 159 -2.11 14.17 8.59
N VAL A 160 -0.83 14.06 8.92
CA VAL A 160 0.18 15.04 8.50
C VAL A 160 1.04 14.34 7.48
N SER A 161 0.99 14.82 6.23
CA SER A 161 1.93 14.41 5.20
C SER A 161 3.23 15.17 5.36
N GLU A 162 4.35 14.49 5.12
CA GLU A 162 5.64 15.17 5.02
C GLU A 162 5.62 16.15 3.82
N PRO A 163 6.42 17.23 3.81
CA PRO A 163 6.57 18.06 2.61
C PRO A 163 6.96 17.23 1.38
N VAL A 164 6.53 17.64 0.18
CA VAL A 164 6.89 16.95 -1.07
C VAL A 164 8.35 17.28 -1.40
N GLY A 165 9.18 16.24 -1.56
CA GLY A 165 10.57 16.38 -1.98
C GLY A 165 10.81 16.00 -3.44
N GLU A 166 12.04 16.22 -3.93
CA GLU A 166 12.43 15.89 -5.30
C GLU A 166 12.14 14.42 -5.66
N LYS A 167 12.41 13.49 -4.75
CA LYS A 167 12.15 12.06 -4.97
C LYS A 167 10.66 11.76 -5.18
N ASP A 168 9.77 12.46 -4.47
CA ASP A 168 8.33 12.30 -4.65
C ASP A 168 7.91 12.71 -6.07
N PHE A 169 8.43 13.84 -6.57
CA PHE A 169 8.20 14.28 -7.95
C PHE A 169 8.71 13.26 -8.97
N ARG A 170 9.93 12.73 -8.78
CA ARG A 170 10.52 11.71 -9.67
C ARG A 170 9.66 10.44 -9.71
N CYS A 171 9.08 10.02 -8.59
CA CYS A 171 8.15 8.89 -8.54
C CYS A 171 6.88 9.16 -9.35
N CYS A 172 6.26 10.33 -9.16
CA CYS A 172 5.07 10.73 -9.90
C CYS A 172 5.35 10.84 -11.41
N SER A 173 6.48 11.44 -11.78
CA SER A 173 6.93 11.53 -13.18
C SER A 173 7.14 10.15 -13.78
N LYS A 174 7.74 9.19 -13.07
CA LYS A 174 7.85 7.80 -13.55
C LYS A 174 6.49 7.23 -13.92
N ILE A 175 5.48 7.40 -13.07
CA ILE A 175 4.13 6.86 -13.33
C ILE A 175 3.52 7.51 -14.58
N LEU A 176 3.61 8.84 -14.67
CA LEU A 176 3.11 9.62 -15.80
C LEU A 176 3.81 9.25 -17.12
N GLU A 177 5.14 9.19 -17.14
CA GLU A 177 5.91 8.82 -18.32
C GLU A 177 5.61 7.39 -18.77
N THR A 178 5.46 6.46 -17.83
CA THR A 178 5.09 5.07 -18.17
C THR A 178 3.70 5.01 -18.81
N LEU A 179 2.72 5.78 -18.30
CA LEU A 179 1.38 5.90 -18.88
C LEU A 179 1.42 6.56 -20.27
N MET A 180 2.16 7.65 -20.42
CA MET A 180 2.31 8.33 -21.72
C MET A 180 3.02 7.46 -22.75
N GLY A 181 4.04 6.70 -22.34
CA GLY A 181 4.73 5.73 -23.20
C GLY A 181 3.77 4.68 -23.76
N MET A 182 2.90 4.13 -22.91
CA MET A 182 1.84 3.22 -23.38
C MET A 182 0.87 3.90 -24.36
N MET A 183 0.43 5.13 -24.06
CA MET A 183 -0.49 5.86 -24.91
C MET A 183 0.13 6.18 -26.28
N LYS A 184 1.42 6.51 -26.34
CA LYS A 184 2.12 6.71 -27.62
C LYS A 184 2.13 5.43 -28.43
N SER A 185 2.49 4.29 -27.84
CA SER A 185 2.40 3.00 -28.51
C SER A 185 0.97 2.71 -29.01
N PHE A 186 -0.06 3.11 -28.27
CA PHE A 186 -1.46 2.98 -28.66
C PHE A 186 -1.91 3.94 -29.78
N LEU A 187 -1.45 5.19 -29.77
CA LEU A 187 -1.72 6.17 -30.82
C LEU A 187 -1.08 5.77 -32.15
N PHE A 188 0.17 5.28 -32.11
CA PHE A 188 0.82 4.71 -33.29
C PHE A 188 0.03 3.51 -33.85
N LEU A 189 -0.55 2.64 -32.99
CA LEU A 189 -1.44 1.57 -33.45
C LEU A 189 -2.67 2.11 -34.19
N LEU A 190 -3.26 3.22 -33.74
CA LEU A 190 -4.42 3.84 -34.38
C LEU A 190 -4.06 4.52 -35.70
N GLU A 191 -2.86 5.10 -35.82
CA GLU A 191 -2.37 5.70 -37.07
C GLU A 191 -2.04 4.64 -38.12
N ASP A 192 -1.35 3.56 -37.75
CA ASP A 192 -1.11 2.42 -38.66
C ASP A 192 -2.43 1.78 -39.13
N TYR A 193 -3.41 1.62 -38.24
CA TYR A 193 -4.75 1.12 -38.62
C TYR A 193 -5.50 2.05 -39.58
N ARG A 194 -5.24 3.37 -39.55
CA ARG A 194 -5.83 4.31 -40.50
C ARG A 194 -5.18 4.27 -41.88
N LEU A 195 -3.91 3.84 -41.97
CA LEU A 195 -3.15 3.78 -43.22
C LEU A 195 -3.32 2.45 -43.99
N ASP A 196 -3.97 1.44 -43.40
CA ASP A 196 -4.19 0.13 -44.03
C ASP A 196 -5.56 -0.03 -44.73
N ILE A 197 -6.23 1.09 -45.03
CA ILE A 197 -7.31 1.10 -46.02
C ILE A 197 -6.65 1.20 -47.39
N ARG A 198 -6.10 0.08 -47.88
CA ARG A 198 -5.79 -0.04 -49.31
C ARG A 198 -7.10 0.16 -50.06
N GLU A 199 -7.19 1.24 -50.84
CA GLU A 199 -8.16 1.36 -51.91
C GLU A 199 -8.03 0.12 -52.80
N THR A 200 -8.94 -0.83 -52.64
CA THR A 200 -9.28 -1.75 -53.73
C THR A 200 -10.13 -0.96 -54.72
N ARG A 201 -9.45 -0.27 -55.63
CA ARG A 201 -9.92 0.24 -56.94
C ARG A 201 -8.88 -0.29 -57.93
N ASP A 202 -9.18 -1.08 -58.96
CA ASP A 202 -10.39 -1.60 -59.58
C ASP A 202 -10.15 -3.06 -60.02
#